data_AF-A0AAF0EHV8-F1
#
_entry.id   AF-A0AAF0EHV8-F1
#
_cell.length_a   1.000
_cell.length_b   1.000
_cell.length_c   1.000
_cell.angle_alpha   90.00
_cell.angle_beta   90.00
_cell.angle_gamma   90.00
#
_symmetry.space_group_name_H-M   'P 1'
#
loop_
_entity.id
_entity.type
_entity.pdbx_description
1 polymer ?
#
loop_
_entity_poly.entity_id
_entity_poly.type
_entity_poly.pdbx_seq_one_letter_code
_entity_poly.pdbx_strand_id
1 'polypeptide(L)'
;MEAGRLLPLVGVKRTSDPWVWEGVSLPLGMGNLRPIAYGGFAIATAVVAAGATLPEDVHLVPYSLVGHFLSPATLDSPFVCEVTSIRDTRQFSTRFVVVKQRTKTGTLRSVLSLTLDMIGSPSSTPQSLREHGAKNIDPASIASVVRYEPRTPWKIETPDQLPSLEQHLAQRIAAGELDESLVDAQKAFLGLWHELFEMRAVPSSMMDQNMLGLLDVPTSQDALPLQDRRSFDWMHIRAPLPPWDGSQGPAVCEALGMHPITPMVAHLATLAFAMDGAIAFAPLSFVKQSLFDAQVASTLEFALRFHTDALDVNQWLLREIIPVHAGWQRHYGEARVFDQAGHHLATCTQQCVMRPSDPDAMAEMQAPRPYGRTPKL
;
A
#
# COMPACT_ATOMS: atom_id res chain seq x y z
N MET A 1 -16.35 17.20 -4.05
CA MET A 1 -14.94 16.75 -4.04
C MET A 1 -14.52 16.56 -5.48
N GLU A 2 -13.39 17.11 -5.89
CA GLU A 2 -12.82 16.79 -7.20
C GLU A 2 -12.42 15.31 -7.20
N ALA A 3 -13.00 14.53 -8.11
CA ALA A 3 -12.74 13.10 -8.22
C ALA A 3 -11.23 12.82 -8.43
N GLY A 4 -10.74 11.71 -7.90
CA GLY A 4 -9.36 11.24 -8.10
C GLY A 4 -8.29 11.88 -7.20
N ARG A 5 -8.65 12.73 -6.22
CA ARG A 5 -7.69 13.31 -5.25
C ARG A 5 -7.73 12.58 -3.91
N LEU A 6 -6.65 11.90 -3.54
CA LEU A 6 -6.55 11.17 -2.26
C LEU A 6 -6.45 12.11 -1.05
N LEU A 7 -5.63 13.16 -1.10
CA LEU A 7 -5.33 13.99 0.08
C LEU A 7 -6.58 14.58 0.77
N PRO A 8 -7.58 15.11 0.04
CA PRO A 8 -8.84 15.55 0.65
C PRO A 8 -9.63 14.43 1.36
N LEU A 9 -9.43 13.16 1.00
CA LEU A 9 -10.12 12.02 1.62
C LEU A 9 -9.44 11.56 2.91
N VAL A 10 -8.13 11.78 3.04
CA VAL A 10 -7.34 11.35 4.22
C VAL A 10 -6.90 12.49 5.12
N GLY A 11 -7.19 13.73 4.73
CA GLY A 11 -6.86 14.94 5.48
C GLY A 11 -7.49 14.99 6.87
N VAL A 12 -6.87 15.74 7.76
CA VAL A 12 -7.33 15.94 9.14
C VAL A 12 -7.46 17.42 9.47
N LYS A 13 -8.26 17.74 10.48
CA LYS A 13 -8.37 19.06 11.09
C LYS A 13 -8.06 18.97 12.58
N ARG A 14 -7.57 20.08 13.14
CA ARG A 14 -7.20 20.19 14.55
C ARG A 14 -8.44 20.18 15.43
N THR A 15 -8.37 19.50 16.58
CA THR A 15 -9.41 19.58 17.62
C THR A 15 -8.98 20.52 18.75
N SER A 16 -9.80 20.64 19.80
CA SER A 16 -9.41 21.40 21.00
C SER A 16 -8.27 20.74 21.77
N ASP A 17 -8.08 19.42 21.63
CA ASP A 17 -6.93 18.70 22.15
C ASP A 17 -5.82 18.71 21.09
N PRO A 18 -4.61 19.22 21.40
CA PRO A 18 -3.52 19.33 20.43
C PRO A 18 -3.00 17.98 19.90
N TRP A 19 -3.31 16.87 20.58
CA TRP A 19 -2.89 15.53 20.22
C TRP A 19 -4.01 14.71 19.58
N VAL A 20 -5.19 15.30 19.39
CA VAL A 20 -6.33 14.64 18.75
C VAL A 20 -6.69 15.37 17.47
N TRP A 21 -6.80 14.59 16.39
CA TRP A 21 -7.10 15.05 15.05
C TRP A 21 -8.36 14.37 14.53
N GLU A 22 -9.21 15.10 13.81
CA GLU A 22 -10.42 14.54 13.21
C GLU A 22 -10.28 14.55 11.68
N GLY A 23 -10.63 13.45 11.02
CA GLY A 23 -10.67 13.36 9.57
C GLY A 23 -11.70 14.33 8.98
N VAL A 24 -11.37 14.95 7.85
CA VAL A 24 -12.25 15.92 7.18
C VAL A 24 -13.27 15.28 6.22
N SER A 25 -13.11 13.99 5.96
CA SER A 25 -13.90 13.22 5.00
C SER A 25 -14.29 11.84 5.56
N LEU A 26 -15.32 11.24 4.97
CA LEU A 26 -15.69 9.85 5.24
C LEU A 26 -14.79 8.91 4.42
N PRO A 27 -14.38 7.76 4.99
CA PRO A 27 -13.64 6.77 4.22
C PRO A 27 -14.55 6.05 3.23
N LEU A 28 -13.94 5.53 2.16
CA LEU A 28 -14.64 4.74 1.14
C LEU A 28 -14.32 3.26 1.30
N GLY A 29 -15.22 2.41 0.77
CA GLY A 29 -15.01 0.96 0.70
C GLY A 29 -14.25 0.60 -0.57
N MET A 30 -13.46 -0.46 -0.51
CA MET A 30 -12.81 -1.08 -1.66
C MET A 30 -12.40 -2.50 -1.26
N GLY A 31 -12.48 -3.45 -2.18
CA GLY A 31 -11.92 -4.77 -1.93
C GLY A 31 -12.66 -5.60 -0.87
N ASN A 32 -13.92 -5.28 -0.57
CA ASN A 32 -14.71 -5.99 0.45
C ASN A 32 -16.19 -6.06 0.04
N LEU A 33 -16.84 -7.21 0.24
CA LEU A 33 -18.27 -7.41 -0.05
C LEU A 33 -19.17 -6.78 1.03
N ARG A 34 -18.64 -6.50 2.21
CA ARG A 34 -19.34 -5.82 3.31
C ARG A 34 -19.06 -4.31 3.24
N PRO A 35 -19.94 -3.45 3.77
CA PRO A 35 -19.74 -2.00 3.82
C PRO A 35 -18.70 -1.61 4.88
N ILE A 36 -17.46 -2.05 4.68
CA ILE A 36 -16.29 -1.83 5.53
C ILE A 36 -15.37 -0.87 4.76
N ALA A 37 -14.84 0.12 5.47
CA ALA A 37 -13.86 1.04 4.90
C ALA A 37 -12.59 0.30 4.49
N TYR A 38 -12.01 0.72 3.37
CA TYR A 38 -10.69 0.25 2.96
C TYR A 38 -9.64 0.66 4.00
N GLY A 39 -8.83 -0.30 4.45
CA GLY A 39 -7.86 -0.13 5.53
C GLY A 39 -6.83 0.97 5.26
N GLY A 40 -6.44 1.12 3.99
CA GLY A 40 -5.54 2.18 3.52
C GLY A 40 -5.99 3.60 3.90
N PHE A 41 -7.30 3.87 4.01
CA PHE A 41 -7.74 5.19 4.52
C PHE A 41 -7.38 5.39 5.99
N ALA A 42 -7.58 4.38 6.85
CA ALA A 42 -7.23 4.48 8.26
C ALA A 42 -5.71 4.66 8.44
N ILE A 43 -4.91 3.94 7.65
CA ILE A 43 -3.45 4.07 7.66
C ILE A 43 -3.02 5.47 7.20
N ALA A 44 -3.53 5.92 6.05
CA ALA A 44 -3.14 7.21 5.48
C ALA A 44 -3.58 8.40 6.36
N THR A 45 -4.80 8.38 6.91
CA THR A 45 -5.25 9.43 7.84
C THR A 45 -4.41 9.44 9.12
N ALA A 46 -4.01 8.28 9.64
CA ALA A 46 -3.10 8.20 10.78
C ALA A 46 -1.71 8.75 10.47
N VAL A 47 -1.18 8.48 9.27
CA VAL A 47 0.09 9.07 8.79
C VAL A 47 -0.02 10.59 8.71
N VAL A 48 -1.12 11.12 8.17
CA VAL A 48 -1.34 12.57 8.09
C VAL A 48 -1.41 13.20 9.49
N ALA A 49 -2.15 12.58 10.41
CA ALA A 49 -2.25 13.03 11.80
C ALA A 49 -0.89 12.98 12.52
N ALA A 50 -0.11 11.91 12.35
CA ALA A 50 1.24 11.80 12.90
C ALA A 50 2.15 12.89 12.34
N GLY A 51 2.12 13.08 11.01
CA GLY A 51 2.91 14.07 10.29
C GLY A 51 2.67 15.51 10.77
N ALA A 52 1.42 15.84 11.10
CA ALA A 52 1.04 17.14 11.66
C ALA A 52 1.61 17.42 13.08
N THR A 53 2.24 16.42 13.71
CA THR A 53 2.85 16.54 15.04
C THR A 53 4.37 16.33 15.04
N LEU A 54 4.98 16.17 13.87
CA LEU A 54 6.44 16.03 13.75
C LEU A 54 7.14 17.38 13.95
N PRO A 55 8.39 17.40 14.47
CA PRO A 55 9.18 18.61 14.54
C PRO A 55 9.51 19.14 13.13
N GLU A 56 9.46 20.46 12.94
CA GLU A 56 9.72 21.12 11.64
C GLU A 56 11.20 21.51 11.44
N ASP A 57 11.98 21.58 12.52
CA ASP A 57 13.38 22.03 12.53
C ASP A 57 14.38 20.94 12.12
N VAL A 58 13.94 19.70 11.99
CA VAL A 58 14.75 18.54 11.60
C VAL A 58 14.23 17.97 10.29
N HIS A 59 15.13 17.79 9.30
CA HIS A 59 14.79 17.07 8.07
C HIS A 59 14.66 15.56 8.37
N LEU A 60 13.42 15.14 8.61
CA LEU A 60 13.04 13.78 8.95
C LEU A 60 12.49 13.04 7.72
N VAL A 61 12.88 11.77 7.59
CA VAL A 61 12.39 10.83 6.58
C VAL A 61 11.88 9.55 7.26
N PRO A 62 10.85 8.89 6.71
CA PRO A 62 10.30 7.68 7.32
C PRO A 62 11.23 6.49 7.10
N TYR A 63 11.36 5.61 8.10
CA TYR A 63 12.02 4.31 7.90
C TYR A 63 11.13 3.12 8.27
N SER A 64 10.10 3.33 9.10
CA SER A 64 9.19 2.27 9.53
C SER A 64 7.79 2.80 9.81
N LEU A 65 6.80 2.04 9.37
CA LEU A 65 5.39 2.19 9.75
C LEU A 65 4.82 0.79 10.05
N VAL A 66 4.38 0.55 11.29
CA VAL A 66 3.84 -0.75 11.72
C VAL A 66 2.50 -0.58 12.39
N GLY A 67 1.56 -1.50 12.19
CA GLY A 67 0.26 -1.37 12.83
C GLY A 67 -0.59 -2.64 12.88
N HIS A 68 -1.62 -2.56 13.71
CA HIS A 68 -2.61 -3.62 13.91
C HIS A 68 -4.01 -3.07 13.65
N PHE A 69 -4.78 -3.78 12.83
CA PHE A 69 -6.21 -3.54 12.68
C PHE A 69 -6.95 -4.15 13.87
N LEU A 70 -7.71 -3.32 14.59
CA LEU A 70 -8.34 -3.67 15.86
C LEU A 70 -9.83 -4.00 15.69
N SER A 71 -10.50 -3.30 14.79
CA SER A 71 -11.89 -3.58 14.43
C SER A 71 -12.26 -3.01 13.06
N PRO A 72 -13.28 -3.56 12.37
CA PRO A 72 -13.67 -3.08 11.05
C PRO A 72 -14.16 -1.64 11.09
N ALA A 73 -13.60 -0.78 10.24
CA ALA A 73 -14.03 0.61 10.12
C ALA A 73 -15.31 0.73 9.29
N THR A 74 -16.18 1.68 9.66
CA THR A 74 -17.44 1.97 8.96
C THR A 74 -17.26 3.06 7.91
N LEU A 75 -18.21 3.17 6.97
CA LEU A 75 -18.22 4.17 5.90
C LEU A 75 -18.94 5.48 6.29
N ASP A 76 -19.62 5.50 7.45
CA ASP A 76 -20.55 6.56 7.86
C ASP A 76 -20.00 7.50 8.94
N SER A 77 -18.76 7.28 9.39
CA SER A 77 -18.12 8.08 10.43
C SER A 77 -16.68 8.46 10.05
N PRO A 78 -16.25 9.72 10.20
CA PRO A 78 -14.86 10.10 9.98
C PRO A 78 -13.96 9.48 11.05
N PHE A 79 -12.67 9.35 10.73
CA PHE A 79 -11.68 8.89 11.68
C PHE A 79 -11.34 9.97 12.71
N VAL A 80 -11.06 9.54 13.94
CA VAL A 80 -10.47 10.36 15.00
C VAL A 80 -9.12 9.74 15.36
N CYS A 81 -8.04 10.48 15.17
CA CYS A 81 -6.67 10.02 15.41
C CYS A 81 -6.13 10.64 16.70
N GLU A 82 -5.85 9.80 17.69
CA GLU A 82 -5.14 10.18 18.91
C GLU A 82 -3.66 9.90 18.72
N VAL A 83 -2.83 10.93 18.75
CA VAL A 83 -1.39 10.87 18.48
C VAL A 83 -0.62 11.02 19.78
N THR A 84 0.39 10.19 20.01
CA THR A 84 1.32 10.31 21.13
C THR A 84 2.74 10.47 20.58
N SER A 85 3.46 11.51 21.01
CA SER A 85 4.91 11.56 20.81
C SER A 85 5.58 10.61 21.79
N ILE A 86 6.13 9.52 21.27
CA ILE A 86 6.88 8.52 22.06
C ILE A 86 8.31 9.00 22.29
N ARG A 87 8.88 9.66 21.28
CA ARG A 87 10.27 10.09 21.27
C ARG A 87 10.44 11.24 20.29
N ASP A 88 11.17 12.26 20.72
CA ASP A 88 11.78 13.27 19.87
C ASP A 88 13.22 13.49 20.35
N THR A 89 14.17 13.28 19.44
CA THR A 89 15.60 13.48 19.67
C THR A 89 16.18 14.21 18.46
N ARG A 90 17.48 14.55 18.51
CA ARG A 90 18.16 15.20 17.36
C ARG A 90 18.09 14.39 16.06
N GLN A 91 17.93 13.07 16.14
CA GLN A 91 18.02 12.18 14.97
C GLN A 91 16.79 11.29 14.77
N PHE A 92 15.89 11.20 15.75
CA PHE A 92 14.76 10.26 15.68
C PHE A 92 13.50 10.89 16.26
N SER A 93 12.40 10.68 15.55
CA SER A 93 11.04 10.96 16.03
C SER A 93 10.17 9.74 15.86
N THR A 94 9.40 9.41 16.90
CA THR A 94 8.46 8.29 16.89
C THR A 94 7.08 8.78 17.31
N ARG A 95 6.06 8.45 16.52
CA ARG A 95 4.65 8.75 16.80
C ARG A 95 3.87 7.46 16.92
N PHE A 96 3.11 7.31 17.99
CA PHE A 96 2.10 6.26 18.12
C PHE A 96 0.72 6.87 17.85
N VAL A 97 -0.09 6.22 17.02
CA VAL A 97 -1.42 6.71 16.65
C VAL A 97 -2.46 5.63 16.92
N VAL A 98 -3.51 5.99 17.63
CA VAL A 98 -4.73 5.18 17.73
C VAL A 98 -5.82 5.85 16.91
N VAL A 99 -6.29 5.15 15.88
CA VAL A 99 -7.41 5.58 15.05
C VAL A 99 -8.70 5.02 15.62
N LYS A 100 -9.70 5.88 15.77
CA LYS A 100 -11.02 5.56 16.32
C LYS A 100 -12.12 6.05 15.38
N GLN A 101 -13.32 5.50 15.54
CA GLN A 101 -14.54 6.04 14.94
C GLN A 101 -15.61 6.17 16.01
N ARG A 102 -16.51 7.16 15.84
CA ARG A 102 -17.68 7.31 16.71
C ARG A 102 -18.72 6.28 16.30
N THR A 103 -19.16 5.49 17.27
CA THR A 103 -20.30 4.58 17.10
C THR A 103 -21.60 5.37 17.09
N LYS A 104 -22.71 4.71 16.71
CA LYS A 104 -24.06 5.29 16.75
C LYS A 104 -24.49 5.75 18.16
N THR A 105 -23.91 5.19 19.21
CA THR A 105 -24.16 5.58 20.61
C THR A 105 -23.28 6.75 21.08
N GLY A 106 -22.42 7.29 20.19
CA GLY A 106 -21.50 8.39 20.47
C GLY A 106 -20.17 7.97 21.10
N THR A 107 -20.00 6.70 21.46
CA THR A 107 -18.73 6.18 22.03
C THR A 107 -17.66 6.03 20.95
N LEU A 108 -16.40 6.30 21.29
CA LEU A 108 -15.25 6.08 20.39
C LEU A 108 -14.77 4.64 20.49
N ARG A 109 -14.62 3.98 19.34
CA ARG A 109 -14.10 2.62 19.21
C ARG A 109 -12.83 2.64 18.36
N SER A 110 -11.76 2.02 18.85
CA SER A 110 -10.51 1.89 18.10
C SER A 110 -10.64 0.92 16.93
N VAL A 111 -10.13 1.33 15.77
CA VAL A 111 -10.15 0.55 14.52
C VAL A 111 -8.74 0.19 14.06
N LEU A 112 -7.74 1.02 14.38
CA LEU A 112 -6.34 0.81 14.03
C LEU A 112 -5.43 1.37 15.14
N SER A 113 -4.31 0.73 15.38
CA SER A 113 -3.18 1.34 16.10
C SER A 113 -1.91 1.18 15.30
N LEU A 114 -1.11 2.23 15.16
CA LEU A 114 0.16 2.18 14.42
C LEU A 114 1.26 2.99 15.09
N THR A 115 2.51 2.66 14.74
CA THR A 115 3.71 3.44 15.07
C THR A 115 4.35 3.90 13.77
N LEU A 116 4.62 5.21 13.66
CA LEU A 116 5.40 5.83 12.60
C LEU A 116 6.76 6.23 13.18
N ASP A 117 7.83 5.74 12.57
CA ASP A 117 9.19 6.07 12.95
C ASP A 117 9.94 6.82 11.85
N MET A 118 10.59 7.90 12.27
CA MET A 118 11.32 8.82 11.43
C MET A 118 12.78 8.90 11.88
N ILE A 119 13.67 9.13 10.92
CA ILE A 119 15.10 9.37 11.14
C ILE A 119 15.53 10.67 10.47
N GLY A 120 16.47 11.38 11.09
CA GLY A 120 17.08 12.58 10.51
C GLY A 120 18.02 12.20 9.37
N SER A 121 17.79 12.76 8.18
CA SER A 121 18.62 12.51 7.00
C SER A 121 19.21 13.81 6.42
N PRO A 122 20.26 14.37 7.05
CA PRO A 122 20.83 15.64 6.60
C PRO A 122 21.46 15.57 5.21
N SER A 123 21.82 14.37 4.73
CA SER A 123 22.40 14.12 3.40
C SER A 123 21.37 14.15 2.27
N SER A 124 20.08 14.04 2.62
CA SER A 124 18.98 13.80 1.68
C SER A 124 17.97 14.95 1.67
N THR A 125 18.40 16.15 2.07
CA THR A 125 17.57 17.36 1.88
C THR A 125 17.25 17.55 0.40
N PRO A 126 16.12 18.22 0.05
CA PRO A 126 15.79 18.49 -1.35
C PRO A 126 16.91 19.15 -2.15
N GLN A 127 17.66 20.06 -1.52
CA GLN A 127 18.82 20.68 -2.16
C GLN A 127 19.92 19.65 -2.42
N SER A 128 20.30 18.87 -1.42
CA SER A 128 21.34 17.84 -1.54
C SER A 128 20.99 16.82 -2.63
N LEU A 129 19.74 16.34 -2.67
CA LEU A 129 19.27 15.40 -3.68
C LEU A 129 19.37 15.98 -5.10
N ARG A 130 18.99 17.25 -5.31
CA ARG A 130 19.17 17.93 -6.61
C ARG A 130 20.64 18.04 -7.00
N GLU A 131 21.52 18.38 -6.07
CA GLU A 131 22.96 18.48 -6.32
C GLU A 131 23.59 17.11 -6.64
N HIS A 132 23.15 16.04 -6.00
CA HIS A 132 23.59 14.67 -6.30
C HIS A 132 23.07 14.20 -7.66
N GLY A 133 21.80 14.44 -7.95
CA GLY A 133 21.18 14.14 -9.25
C GLY A 133 21.89 14.81 -10.42
N ALA A 134 22.24 16.09 -10.29
CA ALA A 134 23.02 16.82 -11.32
C ALA A 134 24.40 16.22 -11.60
N LYS A 135 24.93 15.39 -10.69
CA LYS A 135 26.22 14.71 -10.80
C LYS A 135 26.07 13.21 -11.11
N ASN A 136 24.84 12.72 -11.35
CA ASN A 136 24.52 11.30 -11.52
C ASN A 136 25.02 10.43 -10.35
N ILE A 137 24.94 10.94 -9.12
CA ILE A 137 25.30 10.20 -7.91
C ILE A 137 24.03 9.58 -7.31
N ASP A 138 24.03 8.27 -7.08
CA ASP A 138 22.99 7.58 -6.30
C ASP A 138 23.01 8.09 -4.84
N PRO A 139 21.94 8.78 -4.37
CA PRO A 139 21.88 9.28 -3.00
C PRO A 139 22.04 8.18 -1.95
N ALA A 140 21.58 6.95 -2.22
CA ALA A 140 21.69 5.82 -1.29
C ALA A 140 23.13 5.32 -1.11
N SER A 141 24.06 5.76 -1.97
CA SER A 141 25.49 5.45 -1.86
C SER A 141 26.26 6.47 -1.01
N ILE A 142 25.64 7.59 -0.62
CA ILE A 142 26.30 8.67 0.10
C ILE A 142 26.37 8.35 1.58
N ALA A 143 27.58 8.44 2.15
CA ALA A 143 27.85 8.07 3.54
C ALA A 143 27.39 6.63 3.90
N SER A 144 27.32 5.75 2.91
CA SER A 144 26.96 4.34 3.08
C SER A 144 28.18 3.43 2.95
N VAL A 145 28.30 2.44 3.84
CA VAL A 145 29.39 1.44 3.82
C VAL A 145 29.07 0.29 2.85
N VAL A 146 27.79 -0.03 2.64
CA VAL A 146 27.32 -1.12 1.79
C VAL A 146 26.06 -0.72 1.03
N ARG A 147 25.95 -1.15 -0.22
CA ARG A 147 24.82 -0.86 -1.10
C ARG A 147 24.43 -2.11 -1.88
N TYR A 148 23.21 -2.59 -1.67
CA TYR A 148 22.59 -3.67 -2.44
C TYR A 148 21.07 -3.54 -2.37
N GLU A 149 20.37 -4.20 -3.29
CA GLU A 149 18.91 -4.24 -3.39
C GLU A 149 18.46 -5.65 -3.81
N PRO A 150 17.22 -6.04 -3.48
CA PRO A 150 16.66 -7.26 -4.03
C PRO A 150 16.56 -7.15 -5.55
N ARG A 151 16.78 -8.27 -6.24
CA ARG A 151 16.51 -8.40 -7.67
C ARG A 151 15.24 -9.23 -7.83
N THR A 152 14.28 -8.74 -8.62
CA THR A 152 13.19 -9.60 -9.07
C THR A 152 13.73 -10.55 -10.14
N PRO A 153 13.48 -11.88 -10.06
CA PRO A 153 13.88 -12.82 -11.10
C PRO A 153 13.02 -12.68 -12.37
N TRP A 154 11.99 -11.84 -12.33
CA TRP A 154 11.04 -11.64 -13.40
C TRP A 154 11.49 -10.54 -14.35
N LYS A 155 11.30 -10.77 -15.65
CA LYS A 155 11.38 -9.69 -16.63
C LYS A 155 10.04 -8.95 -16.62
N ILE A 156 10.09 -7.66 -16.31
CA ILE A 156 8.92 -6.77 -16.30
C ILE A 156 9.18 -5.64 -17.30
N GLU A 157 8.26 -5.44 -18.23
CA GLU A 157 8.30 -4.35 -19.20
C GLU A 157 8.09 -2.99 -18.52
N THR A 158 8.61 -1.92 -19.13
CA THR A 158 8.39 -0.57 -18.62
C THR A 158 6.94 -0.12 -18.89
N PRO A 159 6.39 0.85 -18.11
CA PRO A 159 5.01 1.32 -18.28
C PRO A 159 4.64 1.73 -19.71
N ASP A 160 5.56 2.36 -20.45
CA ASP A 160 5.33 2.84 -21.82
C ASP A 160 5.20 1.70 -22.85
N GLN A 161 5.71 0.52 -22.52
CA GLN A 161 5.61 -0.68 -23.35
C GLN A 161 4.33 -1.48 -23.08
N LEU A 162 3.60 -1.12 -22.03
CA LEU A 162 2.44 -1.85 -21.55
C LEU A 162 1.14 -1.10 -21.88
N PRO A 163 0.07 -1.83 -22.23
CA PRO A 163 -1.24 -1.21 -22.41
C PRO A 163 -1.73 -0.62 -21.08
N SER A 164 -2.57 0.42 -21.16
CA SER A 164 -3.37 0.80 -19.99
C SER A 164 -4.26 -0.37 -19.58
N LEU A 165 -4.65 -0.42 -18.31
CA LEU A 165 -5.59 -1.47 -17.85
C LEU A 165 -6.88 -1.49 -18.69
N GLU A 166 -7.42 -0.32 -19.04
CA GLU A 166 -8.62 -0.22 -19.90
C GLU A 166 -8.39 -0.82 -21.29
N GLN A 167 -7.25 -0.52 -21.93
CA GLN A 167 -6.88 -1.09 -23.23
C GLN A 167 -6.70 -2.61 -23.13
N HIS A 168 -6.04 -3.09 -22.08
CA HIS A 168 -5.83 -4.50 -21.83
C HIS A 168 -7.16 -5.26 -21.68
N LEU A 169 -8.07 -4.75 -20.85
CA LEU A 169 -9.39 -5.34 -20.64
C LEU A 169 -10.22 -5.33 -21.92
N ALA A 170 -10.21 -4.24 -22.68
CA ALA A 170 -10.91 -4.14 -23.96
C ALA A 170 -10.39 -5.15 -25.00
N GLN A 171 -9.07 -5.36 -25.07
CA GLN A 171 -8.46 -6.36 -25.94
C GLN A 171 -8.93 -7.78 -25.58
N ARG A 172 -8.98 -8.11 -24.29
CA ARG A 172 -9.44 -9.42 -23.81
C ARG A 172 -10.93 -9.65 -24.05
N ILE A 173 -11.77 -8.62 -23.89
CA ILE A 173 -13.20 -8.69 -24.28
C ILE A 173 -13.31 -8.96 -25.79
N ALA A 174 -12.57 -8.22 -26.62
CA ALA A 174 -12.59 -8.39 -28.07
C ALA A 174 -12.09 -9.77 -28.53
N ALA A 175 -11.16 -10.38 -27.77
CA ALA A 175 -10.68 -11.74 -27.98
C ALA A 175 -11.65 -12.84 -27.49
N GLY A 176 -12.74 -12.46 -26.81
CA GLY A 176 -13.69 -13.41 -26.21
C GLY A 176 -13.16 -14.10 -24.95
N GLU A 177 -12.12 -13.54 -24.33
CA GLU A 177 -11.50 -14.07 -23.10
C GLU A 177 -12.18 -13.56 -21.83
N LEU A 178 -12.90 -12.44 -21.93
CA LEU A 178 -13.60 -11.78 -20.81
C LEU A 178 -15.01 -11.37 -21.20
N ASP A 179 -15.94 -11.58 -20.28
CA ASP A 179 -17.28 -11.00 -20.33
C ASP A 179 -17.27 -9.58 -19.78
N GLU A 180 -17.98 -8.67 -20.44
CA GLU A 180 -18.10 -7.27 -20.02
C GLU A 180 -18.68 -7.13 -18.61
N SER A 181 -19.65 -7.98 -18.24
CA SER A 181 -20.22 -8.00 -16.89
C SER A 181 -19.20 -8.34 -15.80
N LEU A 182 -18.18 -9.13 -16.11
CA LEU A 182 -17.12 -9.47 -15.16
C LEU A 182 -16.20 -8.26 -14.94
N VAL A 183 -15.89 -7.53 -16.01
CA VAL A 183 -15.13 -6.29 -15.95
C VAL A 183 -15.88 -5.22 -15.15
N ASP A 184 -17.19 -5.09 -15.34
CA ASP A 184 -18.01 -4.16 -14.56
C ASP A 184 -18.08 -4.55 -13.08
N ALA A 185 -18.19 -5.85 -12.77
CA ALA A 185 -18.13 -6.32 -11.39
C ALA A 185 -16.77 -6.02 -10.74
N GLN A 186 -15.66 -6.23 -11.45
CA GLN A 186 -14.32 -5.88 -10.98
C GLN A 186 -14.18 -4.37 -10.77
N LYS A 187 -14.67 -3.54 -11.70
CA LYS A 187 -14.67 -2.07 -11.56
C LYS A 187 -15.50 -1.61 -10.36
N ALA A 188 -16.64 -2.23 -10.08
CA ALA A 188 -17.41 -1.93 -8.88
C ALA A 188 -16.63 -2.30 -7.59
N PHE A 189 -15.81 -3.35 -7.66
CA PHE A 189 -15.03 -3.87 -6.54
C PHE A 189 -13.74 -3.08 -6.25
N LEU A 190 -13.06 -2.61 -7.30
CA LEU A 190 -11.77 -1.90 -7.25
C LEU A 190 -11.85 -0.46 -7.79
N GLY A 191 -13.04 0.09 -7.98
CA GLY A 191 -13.26 1.38 -8.67
C GLY A 191 -12.45 2.53 -8.08
N LEU A 192 -12.37 2.59 -6.75
CA LEU A 192 -11.53 3.55 -6.04
C LEU A 192 -10.07 3.49 -6.48
N TRP A 193 -9.51 2.29 -6.69
CA TRP A 193 -8.14 2.13 -7.16
C TRP A 193 -7.96 2.75 -8.54
N HIS A 194 -8.89 2.52 -9.47
CA HIS A 194 -8.83 3.06 -10.82
C HIS A 194 -9.08 4.56 -10.90
N GLU A 195 -9.83 5.13 -9.94
CA GLU A 195 -10.03 6.56 -9.79
C GLU A 195 -8.79 7.28 -9.27
N LEU A 196 -8.01 6.65 -8.40
CA LEU A 196 -6.83 7.24 -7.78
C LEU A 196 -5.55 6.99 -8.60
N PHE A 197 -5.44 5.83 -9.24
CA PHE A 197 -4.24 5.40 -9.94
C PHE A 197 -4.50 5.08 -11.40
N GLU A 198 -3.61 5.56 -12.26
CA GLU A 198 -3.39 4.99 -13.57
C GLU A 198 -2.61 3.69 -13.43
N MET A 199 -3.03 2.66 -14.16
CA MET A 199 -2.48 1.31 -14.05
C MET A 199 -2.01 0.80 -15.41
N ARG A 200 -0.88 0.08 -15.43
CA ARG A 200 -0.46 -0.74 -16.58
C ARG A 200 -0.49 -2.21 -16.21
N ALA A 201 -1.18 -2.99 -17.05
CA ALA A 201 -1.31 -4.44 -16.86
C ALA A 201 0.01 -5.12 -17.23
N VAL A 202 0.52 -5.97 -16.34
CA VAL A 202 1.77 -6.71 -16.58
C VAL A 202 1.38 -8.11 -17.05
N PRO A 203 1.75 -8.54 -18.28
CA PRO A 203 1.29 -9.81 -18.84
C PRO A 203 1.60 -11.03 -17.97
N SER A 204 2.71 -10.99 -17.22
CA SER A 204 3.10 -12.06 -16.31
C SER A 204 2.35 -12.05 -14.98
N SER A 205 1.56 -11.02 -14.64
CA SER A 205 0.86 -10.89 -13.36
C SER A 205 -0.30 -11.89 -13.23
N MET A 206 -0.25 -12.77 -12.22
CA MET A 206 -1.30 -13.76 -11.97
C MET A 206 -2.70 -13.14 -11.81
N MET A 207 -2.82 -12.12 -10.97
CA MET A 207 -4.07 -11.42 -10.66
C MET A 207 -4.69 -10.73 -11.88
N ASP A 208 -3.87 -10.28 -12.84
CA ASP A 208 -4.37 -9.73 -14.10
C ASP A 208 -4.88 -10.87 -15.00
N GLN A 209 -4.10 -11.94 -15.16
CA GLN A 209 -4.43 -13.06 -16.05
C GLN A 209 -5.77 -13.72 -15.69
N ASN A 210 -5.99 -13.98 -14.40
CA ASN A 210 -7.18 -14.69 -13.94
C ASN A 210 -8.25 -13.79 -13.31
N MET A 211 -8.14 -12.46 -13.49
CA MET A 211 -9.09 -11.47 -12.96
C MET A 211 -9.31 -11.61 -11.45
N LEU A 212 -8.25 -11.54 -10.66
CA LEU A 212 -8.29 -11.70 -9.19
C LEU A 212 -8.85 -13.08 -8.77
N GLY A 213 -8.58 -14.09 -9.59
CA GLY A 213 -9.08 -15.45 -9.44
C GLY A 213 -10.55 -15.67 -9.77
N LEU A 214 -11.22 -14.71 -10.42
CA LEU A 214 -12.58 -14.88 -10.91
C LEU A 214 -12.68 -15.82 -12.13
N LEU A 215 -11.55 -16.09 -12.79
CA LEU A 215 -11.47 -17.01 -13.92
C LEU A 215 -10.57 -18.20 -13.58
N ASP A 216 -11.08 -19.40 -13.81
CA ASP A 216 -10.24 -20.59 -13.85
C ASP A 216 -9.67 -20.80 -15.25
N VAL A 217 -8.60 -20.04 -15.56
CA VAL A 217 -7.89 -20.07 -16.83
C VAL A 217 -6.41 -20.44 -16.62
N PRO A 218 -5.73 -21.05 -17.62
CA PRO A 218 -4.29 -21.25 -17.54
C PRO A 218 -3.54 -19.95 -17.33
N THR A 219 -2.48 -19.99 -16.51
CA THR A 219 -1.60 -18.85 -16.28
C THR A 219 -0.17 -19.14 -16.68
N SER A 220 0.62 -18.10 -16.93
CA SER A 220 2.05 -18.23 -17.23
C SER A 220 2.88 -18.78 -16.05
N GLN A 221 2.29 -18.90 -14.86
CA GLN A 221 2.98 -19.31 -13.65
C GLN A 221 2.44 -20.62 -13.05
N ASP A 222 1.50 -21.31 -13.71
CA ASP A 222 0.89 -22.54 -13.19
C ASP A 222 1.91 -23.66 -12.91
N ALA A 223 2.98 -23.72 -13.70
CA ALA A 223 4.06 -24.69 -13.51
C ALA A 223 4.97 -24.35 -12.31
N LEU A 224 4.89 -23.14 -11.77
CA LEU A 224 5.69 -22.72 -10.63
C LEU A 224 5.08 -23.19 -9.31
N PRO A 225 5.91 -23.56 -8.32
CA PRO A 225 5.49 -23.70 -6.94
C PRO A 225 4.77 -22.44 -6.44
N LEU A 226 3.83 -22.57 -5.51
CA LEU A 226 3.00 -21.43 -5.08
C LEU A 226 3.84 -20.27 -4.52
N GLN A 227 4.90 -20.59 -3.76
CA GLN A 227 5.84 -19.62 -3.20
C GLN A 227 6.64 -18.84 -4.26
N ASP A 228 6.69 -19.32 -5.50
CA ASP A 228 7.40 -18.68 -6.61
C ASP A 228 6.45 -17.89 -7.51
N ARG A 229 5.13 -17.99 -7.29
CA ARG A 229 4.13 -17.23 -8.05
C ARG A 229 4.08 -15.76 -7.60
N ARG A 230 3.75 -14.85 -8.51
CA ARG A 230 3.75 -13.40 -8.29
C ARG A 230 2.56 -12.71 -8.93
N SER A 231 2.20 -11.56 -8.37
CA SER A 231 1.42 -10.55 -9.09
C SER A 231 2.18 -9.23 -9.13
N PHE A 232 1.98 -8.52 -10.22
CA PHE A 232 2.64 -7.26 -10.51
C PHE A 232 1.60 -6.25 -10.93
N ASP A 233 1.81 -4.99 -10.54
CA ASP A 233 1.06 -3.88 -11.07
C ASP A 233 1.92 -2.62 -11.12
N TRP A 234 1.92 -1.95 -12.28
CA TRP A 234 2.46 -0.60 -12.38
C TRP A 234 1.36 0.38 -12.02
N MET A 235 1.62 1.25 -11.06
CA MET A 235 0.70 2.28 -10.59
C MET A 235 1.33 3.66 -10.66
N HIS A 236 0.54 4.65 -11.03
CA HIS A 236 0.92 6.06 -11.02
C HIS A 236 -0.27 6.89 -10.55
N ILE A 237 -0.08 7.78 -9.58
CA ILE A 237 -1.20 8.58 -9.07
C ILE A 237 -1.75 9.52 -10.16
N ARG A 238 -3.07 9.57 -10.33
CA ARG A 238 -3.69 10.40 -11.37
C ARG A 238 -3.62 11.89 -11.06
N ALA A 239 -3.91 12.24 -9.81
CA ALA A 239 -3.80 13.60 -9.32
C ALA A 239 -2.42 13.80 -8.70
N PRO A 240 -1.53 14.58 -9.32
CA PRO A 240 -0.18 14.75 -8.81
C PRO A 240 -0.19 15.38 -7.42
N LEU A 241 0.69 14.88 -6.57
CA LEU A 241 0.97 15.40 -5.24
C LEU A 241 1.92 16.62 -5.35
N PRO A 242 1.95 17.51 -4.34
CA PRO A 242 3.02 18.50 -4.23
C PRO A 242 4.38 17.80 -4.37
N PRO A 243 5.30 18.31 -5.21
CA PRO A 243 6.56 17.63 -5.46
C PRO A 243 7.31 17.34 -4.17
N TRP A 244 7.86 16.13 -4.08
CA TRP A 244 8.63 15.65 -2.93
C TRP A 244 9.70 16.66 -2.47
N ASP A 245 10.32 17.36 -3.42
CA ASP A 245 11.41 18.30 -3.18
C ASP A 245 10.99 19.61 -2.50
N GLY A 246 9.71 19.76 -2.18
CA GLY A 246 9.16 20.92 -1.48
C GLY A 246 9.03 22.18 -2.33
N SER A 247 9.26 22.09 -3.64
CA SER A 247 9.14 23.23 -4.57
C SER A 247 7.74 23.83 -4.61
N GLN A 248 6.71 23.00 -4.38
CA GLN A 248 5.36 23.46 -4.06
C GLN A 248 5.14 23.20 -2.57
N GLY A 249 4.64 24.20 -1.86
CA GLY A 249 4.40 24.13 -0.41
C GLY A 249 3.40 23.03 -0.02
N PRO A 250 2.94 23.00 1.24
CA PRO A 250 2.04 21.95 1.69
C PRO A 250 0.73 21.95 0.90
N ALA A 251 0.13 20.78 0.72
CA ALA A 251 -1.21 20.64 0.20
C ALA A 251 -2.22 21.21 1.21
N VAL A 252 -3.12 22.07 0.74
CA VAL A 252 -4.15 22.73 1.55
C VAL A 252 -5.52 22.55 0.89
N CYS A 253 -6.56 22.40 1.70
CA CYS A 253 -7.95 22.43 1.24
C CYS A 253 -8.80 23.22 2.24
N GLU A 254 -8.88 24.54 2.02
CA GLU A 254 -9.58 25.46 2.93
C GLU A 254 -11.06 25.13 3.08
N ALA A 255 -11.72 24.72 1.98
CA ALA A 255 -13.13 24.34 1.99
C ALA A 255 -13.45 23.17 2.94
N LEU A 256 -12.47 22.30 3.23
CA LEU A 256 -12.59 21.19 4.17
C LEU A 256 -12.04 21.52 5.56
N GLY A 257 -11.49 22.72 5.77
CA GLY A 257 -10.75 23.06 7.00
C GLY A 257 -9.55 22.14 7.25
N MET A 258 -8.99 21.58 6.17
CA MET A 258 -7.93 20.60 6.24
C MET A 258 -6.62 21.25 6.70
N HIS A 259 -5.96 20.62 7.69
CA HIS A 259 -4.61 20.98 8.09
C HIS A 259 -3.65 20.82 6.91
N PRO A 260 -2.70 21.77 6.71
CA PRO A 260 -1.70 21.65 5.67
C PRO A 260 -0.94 20.31 5.75
N ILE A 261 -0.82 19.61 4.62
CA ILE A 261 -0.09 18.34 4.51
C ILE A 261 1.23 18.61 3.79
N THR A 262 2.36 18.38 4.45
CA THR A 262 3.68 18.56 3.83
C THR A 262 3.88 17.59 2.66
N PRO A 263 4.72 17.90 1.66
CA PRO A 263 4.99 17.00 0.54
C PRO A 263 5.47 15.60 0.99
N MET A 264 6.39 15.53 1.97
CA MET A 264 6.83 14.24 2.53
C MET A 264 5.66 13.42 3.08
N VAL A 265 4.77 14.03 3.85
CA VAL A 265 3.61 13.34 4.45
C VAL A 265 2.60 12.94 3.37
N ALA A 266 2.40 13.78 2.34
CA ALA A 266 1.50 13.47 1.23
C ALA A 266 1.97 12.20 0.47
N HIS A 267 3.27 12.11 0.16
CA HIS A 267 3.86 10.96 -0.52
C HIS A 267 3.83 9.70 0.36
N LEU A 268 4.21 9.83 1.63
CA LEU A 268 4.17 8.75 2.61
C LEU A 268 2.73 8.20 2.80
N ALA A 269 1.75 9.08 2.98
CA ALA A 269 0.36 8.69 3.16
C ALA A 269 -0.20 7.99 1.91
N THR A 270 0.16 8.47 0.73
CA THR A 270 -0.27 7.89 -0.54
C THR A 270 0.34 6.51 -0.76
N LEU A 271 1.65 6.34 -0.52
CA LEU A 271 2.27 5.02 -0.61
C LEU A 271 1.68 4.07 0.43
N ALA A 272 1.52 4.51 1.68
CA ALA A 272 0.94 3.68 2.74
C ALA A 272 -0.52 3.27 2.42
N PHE A 273 -1.31 4.15 1.82
CA PHE A 273 -2.64 3.84 1.28
C PHE A 273 -2.57 2.73 0.22
N ALA A 274 -1.65 2.86 -0.74
CA ALA A 274 -1.52 1.90 -1.84
C ALA A 274 -1.03 0.52 -1.33
N MET A 275 -0.12 0.50 -0.37
CA MET A 275 0.52 -0.74 0.12
C MET A 275 -0.38 -1.62 0.99
N ASP A 276 -1.54 -1.14 1.41
CA ASP A 276 -2.56 -1.99 2.05
C ASP A 276 -3.38 -2.82 1.02
N GLY A 277 -3.28 -2.46 -0.26
CA GLY A 277 -4.11 -3.02 -1.31
C GLY A 277 -3.70 -4.44 -1.70
N ALA A 278 -4.69 -5.27 -2.01
CA ALA A 278 -4.57 -6.61 -2.60
C ALA A 278 -3.90 -7.71 -1.76
N ILE A 279 -2.88 -7.42 -0.95
CA ILE A 279 -2.07 -8.44 -0.22
C ILE A 279 -2.97 -9.40 0.56
N ALA A 280 -3.99 -8.89 1.26
CA ALA A 280 -4.91 -9.69 2.08
C ALA A 280 -5.67 -10.79 1.33
N PHE A 281 -5.79 -10.71 0.01
CA PHE A 281 -6.52 -11.69 -0.79
C PHE A 281 -5.74 -12.24 -2.00
N ALA A 282 -4.57 -11.68 -2.32
CA ALA A 282 -3.75 -12.11 -3.46
C ALA A 282 -3.48 -13.64 -3.50
N PRO A 283 -3.27 -14.36 -2.38
CA PRO A 283 -3.09 -15.81 -2.43
C PRO A 283 -4.23 -16.60 -3.05
N LEU A 284 -5.48 -16.11 -2.97
CA LEU A 284 -6.63 -16.77 -3.61
C LEU A 284 -6.40 -16.83 -5.13
N SER A 285 -5.99 -15.70 -5.72
CA SER A 285 -5.65 -15.63 -7.13
C SER A 285 -4.50 -16.58 -7.50
N PHE A 286 -3.52 -16.80 -6.61
CA PHE A 286 -2.43 -17.74 -6.89
C PHE A 286 -2.88 -19.20 -6.91
N VAL A 287 -4.04 -19.53 -6.36
CA VAL A 287 -4.65 -20.87 -6.42
C VAL A 287 -5.92 -20.90 -7.30
N LYS A 288 -6.12 -19.86 -8.15
CA LYS A 288 -7.29 -19.70 -9.04
C LYS A 288 -8.63 -19.72 -8.29
N GLN A 289 -8.62 -19.16 -7.09
CA GLN A 289 -9.81 -18.86 -6.30
C GLN A 289 -10.00 -17.37 -6.20
N SER A 290 -11.22 -16.95 -5.94
CA SER A 290 -11.60 -15.56 -5.78
C SER A 290 -11.96 -15.25 -4.33
N LEU A 291 -12.22 -13.97 -4.07
CA LEU A 291 -12.76 -13.53 -2.78
C LEU A 291 -14.13 -14.13 -2.44
N PHE A 292 -14.88 -14.65 -3.41
CA PHE A 292 -16.14 -15.36 -3.14
C PHE A 292 -15.92 -16.73 -2.48
N ASP A 293 -14.73 -17.31 -2.66
CA ASP A 293 -14.32 -18.57 -2.03
C ASP A 293 -13.84 -18.38 -0.58
N ALA A 294 -13.75 -17.13 -0.12
CA ALA A 294 -13.38 -16.79 1.25
C ALA A 294 -14.55 -16.16 2.01
N GLN A 295 -14.91 -16.74 3.16
CA GLN A 295 -15.85 -16.14 4.09
C GLN A 295 -15.29 -14.82 4.68
N VAL A 296 -13.98 -14.80 4.92
CA VAL A 296 -13.24 -13.65 5.44
C VAL A 296 -11.87 -13.63 4.81
N ALA A 297 -11.48 -12.50 4.24
CA ALA A 297 -10.10 -12.19 3.85
C ALA A 297 -9.80 -10.75 4.28
N SER A 298 -8.92 -10.55 5.26
CA SER A 298 -8.65 -9.22 5.82
C SER A 298 -7.28 -9.16 6.50
N THR A 299 -6.67 -7.99 6.48
CA THR A 299 -5.42 -7.70 7.17
C THR A 299 -5.62 -7.72 8.69
N LEU A 300 -4.73 -8.39 9.43
CA LEU A 300 -4.68 -8.35 10.90
C LEU A 300 -3.63 -7.34 11.37
N GLU A 301 -2.45 -7.39 10.78
CA GLU A 301 -1.34 -6.47 11.02
C GLU A 301 -0.54 -6.23 9.76
N PHE A 302 0.24 -5.15 9.77
CA PHE A 302 1.13 -4.81 8.68
C PHE A 302 2.42 -4.17 9.17
N ALA A 303 3.47 -4.33 8.36
CA ALA A 303 4.74 -3.65 8.54
C ALA A 303 5.25 -3.13 7.19
N LEU A 304 5.27 -1.80 7.05
CA LEU A 304 5.86 -1.08 5.94
C LEU A 304 7.25 -0.56 6.34
N ARG A 305 8.25 -0.82 5.50
CA ARG A 305 9.65 -0.43 5.65
C ARG A 305 10.05 0.38 4.45
N PHE A 306 10.67 1.54 4.69
CA PHE A 306 11.12 2.44 3.65
C PHE A 306 12.64 2.29 3.50
N HIS A 307 13.09 2.20 2.25
CA HIS A 307 14.49 1.96 1.88
C HIS A 307 15.09 3.13 1.11
N THR A 308 14.32 4.22 0.96
CA THR A 308 14.71 5.46 0.30
C THR A 308 14.37 6.66 1.17
N ASP A 309 15.23 7.66 1.15
CA ASP A 309 14.97 8.97 1.75
C ASP A 309 14.18 9.89 0.82
N ALA A 310 14.11 9.56 -0.48
CA ALA A 310 13.46 10.36 -1.51
C ALA A 310 12.25 9.59 -2.06
N LEU A 311 11.14 9.65 -1.33
CA LEU A 311 9.92 8.95 -1.73
C LEU A 311 9.09 9.81 -2.69
N ASP A 312 9.32 9.67 -3.99
CA ASP A 312 8.46 10.26 -5.02
C ASP A 312 7.39 9.23 -5.48
N VAL A 313 6.10 9.58 -5.34
CA VAL A 313 4.94 8.76 -5.75
C VAL A 313 4.27 9.35 -7.01
N ASN A 314 4.72 10.52 -7.47
CA ASN A 314 4.33 11.09 -8.76
C ASN A 314 5.03 10.40 -9.93
N GLN A 315 5.99 9.51 -9.68
CA GLN A 315 6.55 8.62 -10.69
C GLN A 315 5.75 7.32 -10.78
N TRP A 316 6.00 6.55 -11.82
CA TRP A 316 5.50 5.18 -11.91
C TRP A 316 6.17 4.28 -10.88
N LEU A 317 5.34 3.50 -10.18
CA LEU A 317 5.76 2.54 -9.17
C LEU A 317 5.36 1.14 -9.59
N LEU A 318 6.30 0.20 -9.59
CA LEU A 318 6.02 -1.22 -9.76
C LEU A 318 5.80 -1.85 -8.40
N ARG A 319 4.62 -2.43 -8.17
CA ARG A 319 4.36 -3.27 -7.00
C ARG A 319 4.48 -4.74 -7.40
N GLU A 320 5.24 -5.51 -6.63
CA GLU A 320 5.35 -6.97 -6.71
C GLU A 320 4.75 -7.59 -5.44
N ILE A 321 3.75 -8.46 -5.57
CA ILE A 321 3.11 -9.19 -4.46
C ILE A 321 3.61 -10.65 -4.46
N ILE A 322 4.03 -11.09 -3.28
CA ILE A 322 4.76 -12.34 -3.03
C ILE A 322 4.02 -13.13 -1.93
N PRO A 323 3.59 -14.38 -2.20
CA PRO A 323 3.11 -15.27 -1.15
C PRO A 323 4.31 -15.80 -0.36
N VAL A 324 4.22 -15.81 0.97
CA VAL A 324 5.30 -16.29 1.84
C VAL A 324 4.86 -17.52 2.63
N HIS A 325 3.69 -17.47 3.26
CA HIS A 325 3.16 -18.59 4.03
C HIS A 325 1.63 -18.59 4.04
N ALA A 326 0.99 -19.74 4.02
CA ALA A 326 -0.46 -19.87 4.19
C ALA A 326 -0.82 -21.15 4.95
N GLY A 327 -1.87 -21.09 5.75
CA GLY A 327 -2.34 -22.20 6.57
C GLY A 327 -3.05 -21.70 7.83
N TRP A 328 -3.74 -22.61 8.54
CA TRP A 328 -4.41 -22.28 9.80
C TRP A 328 -5.40 -21.11 9.70
N GLN A 329 -6.11 -21.01 8.56
CA GLN A 329 -7.03 -19.93 8.25
C GLN A 329 -6.38 -18.53 8.23
N ARG A 330 -5.10 -18.46 7.88
CA ARG A 330 -4.30 -17.25 7.75
C ARG A 330 -3.35 -17.37 6.58
N HIS A 331 -2.80 -16.23 6.18
CA HIS A 331 -1.61 -16.19 5.34
C HIS A 331 -0.75 -14.98 5.69
N TYR A 332 0.52 -15.08 5.31
CA TYR A 332 1.52 -14.03 5.40
C TYR A 332 2.00 -13.72 3.98
N GLY A 333 1.88 -12.46 3.59
CA GLY A 333 2.26 -11.95 2.28
C GLY A 333 3.23 -10.78 2.38
N GLU A 334 4.02 -10.61 1.33
CA GLU A 334 4.94 -9.49 1.16
C GLU A 334 4.62 -8.75 -0.14
N ALA A 335 4.71 -7.43 -0.13
CA ALA A 335 4.70 -6.61 -1.31
C ALA A 335 5.93 -5.69 -1.34
N ARG A 336 6.59 -5.62 -2.49
CA ARG A 336 7.75 -4.75 -2.74
C ARG A 336 7.37 -3.67 -3.73
N VAL A 337 7.89 -2.47 -3.55
CA VAL A 337 7.70 -1.37 -4.49
C VAL A 337 9.03 -0.92 -5.06
N PHE A 338 9.06 -0.76 -6.37
CA PHE A 338 10.21 -0.29 -7.13
C PHE A 338 9.85 0.95 -7.94
N ASP A 339 10.84 1.80 -8.22
CA ASP A 339 10.71 2.84 -9.24
C ASP A 339 10.94 2.28 -10.66
N GLN A 340 10.84 3.13 -11.68
CA GLN A 340 11.09 2.74 -13.08
C GLN A 340 12.54 2.31 -13.36
N ALA A 341 13.50 2.77 -12.54
CA ALA A 341 14.90 2.37 -12.66
C ALA A 341 15.18 1.02 -11.96
N GLY A 342 14.21 0.49 -11.22
CA GLY A 342 14.31 -0.76 -10.48
C GLY A 342 14.89 -0.60 -9.08
N HIS A 343 15.03 0.62 -8.54
CA HIS A 343 15.42 0.84 -7.16
C HIS A 343 14.28 0.40 -6.23
N HIS A 344 14.63 -0.26 -5.13
CA HIS A 344 13.65 -0.80 -4.19
C HIS A 344 13.29 0.28 -3.15
N LEU A 345 12.08 0.82 -3.24
CA LEU A 345 11.68 1.97 -2.43
C LEU A 345 11.13 1.56 -1.07
N ALA A 346 10.32 0.49 -1.03
CA ALA A 346 9.66 0.05 0.19
C ALA A 346 9.24 -1.42 0.15
N THR A 347 9.10 -2.02 1.33
CA THR A 347 8.52 -3.36 1.51
C THR A 347 7.37 -3.28 2.51
N CYS A 348 6.21 -3.83 2.15
CA CYS A 348 5.09 -4.06 3.05
C CYS A 348 4.96 -5.56 3.31
N THR A 349 4.73 -5.95 4.55
CA THR A 349 4.31 -7.32 4.88
C THR A 349 3.00 -7.27 5.64
N GLN A 350 2.18 -8.31 5.50
CA GLN A 350 0.91 -8.43 6.21
C GLN A 350 0.68 -9.87 6.66
N GLN A 351 0.35 -10.05 7.94
CA GLN A 351 -0.40 -11.21 8.40
C GLN A 351 -1.89 -10.96 8.23
N CYS A 352 -2.56 -11.90 7.58
CA CYS A 352 -3.95 -11.79 7.19
C CYS A 352 -4.76 -12.98 7.71
N VAL A 353 -6.02 -12.74 8.05
CA VAL A 353 -7.00 -13.82 8.21
C VAL A 353 -7.52 -14.19 6.82
N MET A 354 -7.63 -15.49 6.57
CA MET A 354 -8.24 -16.03 5.35
C MET A 354 -8.98 -17.31 5.70
N ARG A 355 -10.31 -17.23 5.74
CA ARG A 355 -11.20 -18.35 6.05
C ARG A 355 -11.95 -18.76 4.80
N PRO A 356 -11.97 -20.05 4.43
CA PRO A 356 -12.73 -20.51 3.28
C PRO A 356 -14.24 -20.33 3.53
N SER A 357 -15.00 -20.17 2.45
CA SER A 357 -16.47 -20.17 2.47
C SER A 357 -17.02 -21.57 2.78
N ASP A 358 -16.37 -22.62 2.27
CA ASP A 358 -16.65 -24.01 2.59
C ASP A 358 -15.88 -24.44 3.87
N PRO A 359 -16.57 -24.81 4.97
CA PRO A 359 -15.92 -25.22 6.20
C PRO A 359 -15.12 -26.53 6.09
N ASP A 360 -15.43 -27.35 5.09
CA ASP A 360 -14.77 -28.63 4.82
C ASP A 360 -13.63 -28.50 3.79
N ALA A 361 -13.34 -27.27 3.32
CA ALA A 361 -12.27 -27.02 2.37
C ALA A 361 -10.91 -27.47 2.91
N MET A 362 -10.21 -28.29 2.11
CA MET A 362 -8.87 -28.77 2.41
C MET A 362 -7.90 -28.30 1.34
N ALA A 363 -6.83 -27.60 1.76
CA ALA A 363 -5.73 -27.25 0.88
C ALA A 363 -4.81 -28.46 0.66
N GLU A 364 -4.33 -28.65 -0.56
CA GLU A 364 -3.29 -29.65 -0.83
C GLU A 364 -1.97 -29.24 -0.18
N MET A 365 -1.37 -30.16 0.58
CA MET A 365 -0.07 -29.92 1.21
C MET A 365 1.03 -29.98 0.14
N GLN A 366 1.67 -28.85 -0.14
CA GLN A 366 2.94 -28.84 -0.86
C GLN A 366 4.03 -29.31 0.11
N ALA A 367 4.44 -30.58 0.01
CA ALA A 367 5.38 -31.18 0.96
C ALA A 367 6.69 -30.34 1.04
N PRO A 368 7.10 -29.90 2.24
CA PRO A 368 8.36 -29.18 2.39
C PRO A 368 9.51 -30.12 2.00
N ARG A 369 10.47 -29.63 1.22
CA ARG A 369 11.72 -30.38 1.00
C ARG A 369 12.43 -30.47 2.34
N PRO A 370 12.72 -31.67 2.88
CA PRO A 370 13.50 -31.77 4.11
C PRO A 370 14.84 -31.09 3.90
N TYR A 371 15.34 -30.38 4.92
CA TYR A 371 16.70 -29.86 4.88
C TYR A 371 17.66 -31.02 4.61
N GLY A 372 18.32 -30.99 3.45
CA GLY A 372 19.33 -31.99 3.10
C GLY A 372 20.48 -31.95 4.10
N ARG A 373 21.18 -33.08 4.26
CA ARG A 373 22.46 -33.07 4.98
C ARG A 373 23.40 -32.08 4.27
N THR A 374 24.03 -31.21 5.04
CA THR A 374 25.07 -30.30 4.55
C THR A 374 26.08 -31.11 3.73
N PRO A 375 26.44 -30.70 2.50
CA PRO A 375 27.60 -31.25 1.83
C PRO A 375 28.79 -31.13 2.77
N LYS A 376 29.57 -32.21 2.96
CA LYS A 376 30.86 -32.07 3.64
C LYS A 376 31.68 -31.10 2.80
N LEU A 377 32.03 -29.95 3.38
CA LEU A 377 32.92 -28.95 2.81
C LEU A 377 34.26 -29.56 2.43
#